data_AF-A0A0C3B5Y9-F1
#
_entry.id   AF-A0A0C3B5Y9-F1
#
_cell.length_a   1.000
_cell.length_b   1.000
_cell.length_c   1.000
_cell.angle_alpha   90.00
_cell.angle_beta   90.00
_cell.angle_gamma   90.00
#
_symmetry.space_group_name_H-M   'P 1'
#
loop_
_entity.id
_entity.type
_entity.pdbx_description
1 polymer ?
#
loop_
_entity_poly.entity_id
_entity_poly.type
_entity_poly.pdbx_seq_one_letter_code
_entity_poly.pdbx_strand_id
1 'polypeptide(L)'
;MIPPNHLTLINLVCQDIELGPPEDFIGYFTEARLEYLQAIEDPCLQLVVKAVGGSALESLPLPFIDVSSPLKESYTRIARYVFKLQENTDALHTLPLCASLWDFAHEQADQLSTRALGEMNILMRLEKIFQCDVLCPLHFNGDGHILLHVFDKFRRCKPFETMEAFTNISKGAMVLDAPLMILLLPEEHNEVSLTPEGLGPVTGPIDPHCLSYLLNLCKRVKGEQFTLLTLLADLTSRVASNYALAAEDVEAISFCINTALRLSQDHRSVTIIPTVVTRLLECRDRMMDHNRKQLQMPLRLI
;
A
#
# COMPACT_ATOMS: atom_id res chain seq x y z
N MET A 1 -0.37 9.15 32.72
CA MET A 1 0.04 10.53 32.38
C MET A 1 -1.18 11.30 31.87
N ILE A 2 -1.34 12.61 32.15
CA ILE A 2 -2.49 13.39 31.64
C ILE A 2 -2.25 13.66 30.13
N PRO A 3 -3.22 13.43 29.22
CA PRO A 3 -3.01 13.51 27.76
C PRO A 3 -2.28 14.75 27.22
N PRO A 4 -2.52 15.99 27.71
CA PRO A 4 -1.81 17.17 27.23
C PRO A 4 -0.32 17.14 27.55
N ASN A 5 0.05 16.68 28.76
CA ASN A 5 1.45 16.59 29.18
C ASN A 5 2.21 15.54 28.38
N HIS A 6 1.53 14.45 27.99
CA HIS A 6 2.10 13.41 27.13
C HIS A 6 2.43 13.97 25.75
N LEU A 7 1.48 14.64 25.09
CA LEU A 7 1.70 15.22 23.77
C LEU A 7 2.81 16.29 23.79
N THR A 8 2.85 17.13 24.83
CA THR A 8 3.95 18.11 25.00
C THR A 8 5.30 17.42 25.12
N LEU A 9 5.41 16.34 25.90
CA LEU A 9 6.66 15.60 26.04
C LEU A 9 7.10 14.96 24.72
N ILE A 10 6.19 14.30 23.99
CA ILE A 10 6.49 13.73 22.66
C ILE A 10 6.92 14.83 21.69
N ASN A 11 6.24 15.97 21.69
CA ASN A 11 6.60 17.10 20.84
C ASN A 11 8.01 17.62 21.13
N LEU A 12 8.35 17.80 22.41
CA LEU A 12 9.68 18.26 22.82
C LEU A 12 10.75 17.26 22.43
N VAL A 13 10.55 15.96 22.68
CA VAL A 13 11.51 14.92 22.30
C VAL A 13 11.69 14.88 20.78
N CYS A 14 10.62 14.86 19.99
CA CYS A 14 10.74 14.88 18.53
C CYS A 14 11.40 16.18 18.02
N GLN A 15 11.12 17.33 18.63
CA GLN A 15 11.77 18.60 18.26
C GLN A 15 13.27 18.61 18.59
N ASP A 16 13.65 18.17 19.79
CA ASP A 16 15.06 18.10 20.20
C ASP A 16 15.87 17.22 19.25
N ILE A 17 15.30 16.10 18.81
CA ILE A 17 15.99 15.22 17.84
C ILE A 17 15.98 15.80 16.41
N GLU A 18 15.03 16.67 16.07
CA GLU A 18 15.00 17.38 14.78
C GLU A 18 16.04 18.53 14.70
N LEU A 19 16.50 19.06 15.84
CA LEU A 19 17.33 20.27 15.94
C LEU A 19 18.84 20.04 15.70
N GLY A 20 19.31 18.81 15.57
CA GLY A 20 20.71 18.51 15.28
C GLY A 20 20.92 17.10 14.75
N PRO A 21 22.10 16.79 14.16
CA PRO A 21 22.45 15.40 13.91
C PRO A 21 22.33 14.63 15.23
N PRO A 22 21.73 13.43 15.24
CA PRO A 22 21.66 12.64 16.47
C PRO A 22 23.08 12.52 17.01
N GLU A 23 23.25 12.80 18.31
CA GLU A 23 24.49 12.39 18.96
C GLU A 23 24.65 10.90 18.68
N ASP A 24 25.85 10.51 18.23
CA ASP A 24 26.12 9.12 17.92
C ASP A 24 26.10 8.37 19.25
N PHE A 25 24.93 7.84 19.62
CA PHE A 25 24.70 7.07 20.83
C PHE A 25 25.32 5.65 20.74
N ILE A 26 26.43 5.53 19.99
CA ILE A 26 27.17 4.29 19.79
C ILE A 26 27.59 3.76 21.16
N GLY A 27 27.05 2.59 21.53
CA GLY A 27 27.30 1.97 22.83
C GLY A 27 26.47 2.51 23.99
N TYR A 28 25.64 3.55 23.80
CA TYR A 28 24.70 4.01 24.82
C TYR A 28 23.50 3.07 24.97
N PHE A 29 23.04 2.50 23.86
CA PHE A 29 21.96 1.50 23.83
C PHE A 29 22.54 0.08 23.81
N THR A 30 23.07 -0.36 24.95
CA THR A 30 23.47 -1.76 25.15
C THR A 30 22.24 -2.66 25.28
N GLU A 31 22.39 -3.96 25.04
CA GLU A 31 21.32 -4.96 25.24
C GLU A 31 20.68 -4.84 26.64
N ALA A 32 21.50 -4.73 27.69
CA ALA A 32 21.03 -4.49 29.05
C ALA A 32 20.21 -3.19 29.21
N ARG A 33 20.53 -2.12 28.48
CA ARG A 33 19.77 -0.86 28.49
C ARG A 33 18.50 -0.94 27.66
N LEU A 34 18.50 -1.71 26.58
CA LEU A 34 17.32 -2.01 25.78
C LEU A 34 16.29 -2.83 26.58
N GLU A 35 16.74 -3.72 27.48
CA GLU A 35 15.85 -4.42 28.43
C GLU A 35 15.12 -3.43 29.35
N TYR A 36 15.81 -2.39 29.86
CA TYR A 36 15.15 -1.35 30.66
C TYR A 36 14.14 -0.53 29.85
N LEU A 37 14.25 -0.46 28.52
CA LEU A 37 13.24 0.21 27.68
C LEU A 37 11.92 -0.56 27.64
N GLN A 38 11.94 -1.87 27.91
CA GLN A 38 10.72 -2.66 28.03
C GLN A 38 9.90 -2.26 29.27
N ALA A 39 10.54 -1.66 30.27
CA ALA A 39 9.90 -1.15 31.49
C ALA A 39 9.30 0.26 31.34
N ILE A 40 9.49 0.93 30.18
CA ILE A 40 8.82 2.21 29.89
C ILE A 40 7.33 1.93 29.67
N GLU A 41 6.49 2.41 30.60
CA GLU A 41 5.03 2.22 30.52
C GLU A 41 4.39 2.99 29.35
N ASP A 42 5.01 4.09 28.93
CA ASP A 42 4.49 4.93 27.85
C ASP A 42 4.90 4.36 26.47
N PRO A 43 3.94 3.89 25.65
CA PRO A 43 4.25 3.23 24.39
C PRO A 43 4.83 4.20 23.34
N CYS A 44 4.50 5.49 23.39
CA CYS A 44 5.06 6.48 22.46
C CYS A 44 6.52 6.80 22.82
N LEU A 45 6.85 6.91 24.12
CA LEU A 45 8.24 7.06 24.53
C LEU A 45 9.07 5.82 24.20
N GLN A 46 8.53 4.63 24.45
CA GLN A 46 9.20 3.39 24.09
C GLN A 46 9.50 3.33 22.58
N LEU A 47 8.55 3.75 21.75
CA LEU A 47 8.70 3.81 20.29
C LEU A 47 9.82 4.77 19.86
N VAL A 48 9.86 5.98 20.41
CA VAL A 48 10.89 6.97 20.08
C VAL A 48 12.27 6.49 20.50
N VAL A 49 12.41 5.95 21.71
CA VAL A 49 13.72 5.48 22.17
C VAL A 49 14.22 4.30 21.33
N LYS A 50 13.33 3.39 20.91
CA LYS A 50 13.70 2.30 19.99
C LYS A 50 14.09 2.82 18.60
N ALA A 51 13.44 3.87 18.12
CA ALA A 51 13.80 4.53 16.86
C ALA A 51 15.22 5.13 16.91
N VAL A 52 15.54 5.84 17.99
CA VAL A 52 16.85 6.50 18.19
C VAL A 52 17.95 5.47 18.48
N GLY A 53 17.63 4.42 19.25
CA GLY A 53 18.62 3.44 19.71
C GLY A 53 19.00 2.35 18.71
N GLY A 54 18.52 2.41 17.47
CA GLY A 54 18.87 1.43 16.43
C GLY A 54 18.31 0.03 16.64
N SER A 55 17.50 -0.19 17.68
CA SER A 55 16.92 -1.49 18.06
C SER A 55 15.63 -1.82 17.31
N ALA A 56 15.34 -1.13 16.21
CA ALA A 56 14.17 -1.39 15.36
C ALA A 56 14.32 -2.64 14.46
N LEU A 57 15.33 -3.50 14.73
CA LEU A 57 15.56 -4.79 14.06
C LEU A 57 14.41 -5.80 14.26
N GLU A 58 13.66 -5.69 15.36
CA GLU A 58 12.47 -6.49 15.59
C GLU A 58 11.24 -5.66 15.27
N SER A 59 10.37 -6.19 14.41
CA SER A 59 9.01 -5.67 14.22
C SER A 59 8.38 -5.49 15.59
N LEU A 60 8.06 -4.25 15.95
CA LEU A 60 7.55 -4.01 17.28
C LEU A 60 6.21 -4.73 17.40
N PRO A 61 6.02 -5.58 18.42
CA PRO A 61 4.68 -6.02 18.80
C PRO A 61 4.01 -4.82 19.46
N LEU A 62 3.75 -3.77 18.68
CA LEU A 62 2.94 -2.67 19.14
C LEU A 62 1.57 -3.29 19.38
N PRO A 63 1.04 -3.24 20.62
CA PRO A 63 -0.32 -3.65 20.87
C PRO A 63 -1.18 -2.76 19.98
N PHE A 64 -1.69 -3.37 18.90
CA PHE A 64 -2.56 -2.81 17.86
C PHE A 64 -2.91 -1.36 18.15
N ILE A 65 -2.11 -0.42 17.64
CA ILE A 65 -2.38 1.00 17.85
C ILE A 65 -3.60 1.30 16.99
N ASP A 66 -4.76 1.28 17.61
CA ASP A 66 -6.00 1.66 16.97
C ASP A 66 -5.85 3.09 16.43
N VAL A 67 -6.15 3.27 15.14
CA VAL A 67 -6.13 4.56 14.44
C VAL A 67 -7.08 5.57 15.12
N SER A 68 -8.04 5.08 15.91
CA SER A 68 -8.94 5.87 16.75
C SER A 68 -8.40 6.16 18.16
N SER A 69 -7.17 5.77 18.46
CA SER A 69 -6.51 6.01 19.75
C SER A 69 -6.45 7.51 20.08
N PRO A 70 -6.65 7.91 21.36
CA PRO A 70 -6.44 9.28 21.80
C PRO A 70 -4.99 9.77 21.62
N LEU A 71 -4.05 8.84 21.33
CA LEU A 71 -2.64 9.14 21.08
C LEU A 71 -2.31 9.29 19.59
N LYS A 72 -3.31 9.33 18.69
CA LYS A 72 -3.10 9.46 17.24
C LYS A 72 -2.14 10.58 16.87
N GLU A 73 -2.30 11.76 17.47
CA GLU A 73 -1.43 12.92 17.18
C GLU A 73 0.03 12.66 17.59
N SER A 74 0.27 12.02 18.73
CA SER A 74 1.60 11.59 19.16
C SER A 74 2.22 10.63 18.14
N TYR A 75 1.47 9.62 17.69
CA TYR A 75 1.96 8.66 16.70
C TYR A 75 2.23 9.29 15.34
N THR A 76 1.39 10.20 14.86
CA THR A 76 1.64 10.95 13.63
C THR A 76 2.93 11.78 13.73
N ARG A 77 3.20 12.40 14.88
CA ARG A 77 4.44 13.14 15.11
C ARG A 77 5.66 12.23 15.06
N ILE A 78 5.60 11.08 15.74
CA ILE A 78 6.68 10.09 15.75
C ILE A 78 6.90 9.51 14.36
N ALA A 79 5.82 9.19 13.63
CA ALA A 79 5.88 8.68 12.27
C ALA A 79 6.60 9.66 11.33
N ARG A 80 6.24 10.94 11.36
CA ARG A 80 6.93 11.98 10.57
C ARG A 80 8.44 12.01 10.86
N TYR A 81 8.83 11.89 12.13
CA TYR A 81 10.24 11.83 12.52
C TYR A 81 10.95 10.56 12.01
N VAL A 82 10.36 9.39 12.22
CA VAL A 82 10.94 8.10 11.79
C VAL A 82 11.11 8.06 10.27
N PHE A 83 10.13 8.53 9.51
CA PHE A 83 10.21 8.60 8.06
C PHE A 83 11.27 9.60 7.58
N LYS A 84 11.54 10.67 8.34
CA LYS A 84 12.66 11.58 8.05
C LYS A 84 14.03 10.92 8.32
N LEU A 85 14.18 10.17 9.42
CA LEU A 85 15.39 9.38 9.67
C LEU A 85 15.64 8.35 8.55
N GLN A 86 14.55 7.75 8.06
CA GLN A 86 14.58 6.82 6.96
C GLN A 86 15.11 7.47 5.67
N GLU A 87 15.18 8.79 5.50
CA GLU A 87 15.81 9.33 4.29
C GLU A 87 17.32 9.01 4.21
N ASN A 88 17.96 8.69 5.33
CA ASN A 88 19.34 8.21 5.36
C ASN A 88 19.42 6.74 4.89
N THR A 89 20.14 6.47 3.78
CA THR A 89 20.30 5.14 3.15
C THR A 89 20.86 4.06 4.06
N ASP A 90 21.62 4.44 5.09
CA ASP A 90 22.29 3.51 5.99
C ASP A 90 21.38 3.09 7.16
N ALA A 91 20.25 3.77 7.35
CA ALA A 91 19.30 3.53 8.44
C ALA A 91 18.33 2.36 8.16
N LEU A 92 18.83 1.21 7.68
CA LEU A 92 18.00 0.03 7.38
C LEU A 92 17.29 -0.54 8.62
N HIS A 93 17.87 -0.34 9.81
CA HIS A 93 17.26 -0.76 11.07
C HIS A 93 15.90 -0.08 11.33
N THR A 94 15.60 1.06 10.70
CA THR A 94 14.32 1.79 10.90
C THR A 94 13.16 1.27 10.06
N LEU A 95 13.40 0.33 9.12
CA LEU A 95 12.37 -0.11 8.17
C LEU A 95 11.15 -0.79 8.84
N PRO A 96 11.32 -1.72 9.81
CA PRO A 96 10.17 -2.33 10.50
C PRO A 96 9.33 -1.31 11.27
N LEU A 97 9.99 -0.27 11.78
CA LEU A 97 9.33 0.84 12.46
C LEU A 97 8.53 1.71 11.47
N CYS A 98 9.07 1.97 10.28
CA CYS A 98 8.32 2.64 9.21
C CYS A 98 7.08 1.84 8.80
N ALA A 99 7.20 0.51 8.68
CA ALA A 99 6.09 -0.38 8.35
C ALA A 99 4.98 -0.34 9.42
N SER A 100 5.38 -0.32 10.69
CA SER A 100 4.45 -0.24 11.83
C SER A 100 3.76 1.13 11.93
N LEU A 101 4.42 2.20 11.47
CA LEU A 101 3.91 3.56 11.53
C LEU A 101 3.27 4.05 10.22
N TRP A 102 3.12 3.15 9.24
CA TRP A 102 2.67 3.48 7.89
C TRP A 102 1.33 4.25 7.90
N ASP A 103 0.37 3.78 8.69
CA ASP A 103 -0.96 4.40 8.79
C ASP A 103 -0.96 5.75 9.53
N PHE A 104 0.09 6.08 10.29
CA PHE A 104 0.22 7.39 10.95
C PHE A 104 0.99 8.41 10.10
N ALA A 105 1.62 7.95 9.02
CA ALA A 105 2.55 8.71 8.18
C ALA A 105 1.95 9.13 6.82
N HIS A 106 0.64 9.37 6.73
CA HIS A 106 -0.06 9.53 5.43
C HIS A 106 0.64 10.49 4.45
N GLU A 107 1.07 11.68 4.91
CA GLU A 107 1.78 12.65 4.07
C GLU A 107 3.14 12.11 3.58
N GLN A 108 3.91 11.48 4.46
CA GLN A 108 5.24 10.96 4.14
C GLN A 108 5.13 9.71 3.25
N ALA A 109 4.16 8.84 3.50
CA ALA A 109 3.86 7.67 2.69
C ALA A 109 3.43 8.06 1.26
N ASP A 110 2.59 9.09 1.12
CA ASP A 110 2.16 9.62 -0.18
C ASP A 110 3.34 10.23 -0.97
N GLN A 111 4.20 11.01 -0.30
CA GLN A 111 5.40 11.58 -0.88
C GLN A 111 6.39 10.50 -1.33
N LEU A 112 6.66 9.49 -0.50
CA LEU A 112 7.54 8.37 -0.84
C LEU A 112 6.99 7.58 -2.03
N SER A 113 5.68 7.29 -2.04
CA SER A 113 5.04 6.56 -3.14
C SER A 113 5.12 7.34 -4.46
N THR A 114 4.98 8.67 -4.41
CA THR A 114 5.13 9.53 -5.59
C THR A 114 6.57 9.58 -6.08
N ARG A 115 7.54 9.73 -5.18
CA ARG A 115 8.98 9.76 -5.52
C ARG A 115 9.49 8.42 -6.05
N ALA A 116 8.95 7.30 -5.58
CA ALA A 116 9.30 5.95 -6.04
C ALA A 116 9.10 5.75 -7.57
N LEU A 117 8.32 6.61 -8.23
CA LEU A 117 8.14 6.58 -9.68
C LEU A 117 9.30 7.20 -10.46
N GLY A 118 10.10 8.07 -9.83
CA GLY A 118 11.27 8.72 -10.43
C GLY A 118 12.60 8.34 -9.80
N GLU A 119 12.60 7.70 -8.64
CA GLU A 119 13.80 7.43 -7.83
C GLU A 119 13.90 5.94 -7.46
N MET A 120 14.77 5.18 -8.15
CA MET A 120 14.92 3.73 -7.96
C MET A 120 15.34 3.36 -6.52
N ASN A 121 16.21 4.15 -5.90
CA ASN A 121 16.61 3.96 -4.51
C ASN A 121 15.42 4.08 -3.54
N ILE A 122 14.49 5.00 -3.81
CA ILE A 122 13.27 5.15 -3.02
C ILE A 122 12.33 3.97 -3.28
N LEU A 123 12.16 3.54 -4.53
CA LEU A 123 11.34 2.37 -4.86
C LEU A 123 11.84 1.08 -4.17
N MET A 124 13.13 0.78 -4.28
CA MET A 124 13.75 -0.37 -3.61
C MET A 124 13.59 -0.29 -2.09
N ARG A 125 13.61 0.91 -1.53
CA ARG A 125 13.45 1.10 -0.09
C ARG A 125 12.01 0.94 0.35
N LEU A 126 11.07 1.45 -0.44
CA LEU A 126 9.64 1.25 -0.25
C LEU A 126 9.33 -0.25 -0.25
N GLU A 127 9.88 -1.01 -1.20
CA GLU A 127 9.71 -2.46 -1.24
C GLU A 127 10.19 -3.13 0.06
N LYS A 128 11.35 -2.73 0.59
CA LYS A 128 11.84 -3.25 1.88
C LYS A 128 10.93 -2.91 3.07
N ILE A 129 10.25 -1.76 3.06
CA ILE A 129 9.24 -1.44 4.08
C ILE A 129 8.07 -2.42 3.93
N PHE A 130 7.59 -2.66 2.71
CA PHE A 130 6.46 -3.57 2.44
C PHE A 130 6.80 -5.07 2.58
N GLN A 131 8.08 -5.43 2.66
CA GLN A 131 8.53 -6.76 3.08
C GLN A 131 8.43 -6.98 4.60
N CYS A 132 8.32 -5.91 5.38
CA CYS A 132 7.99 -6.00 6.80
C CYS A 132 6.46 -6.15 6.97
N ASP A 133 6.01 -6.51 8.17
CA ASP A 133 4.58 -6.50 8.50
C ASP A 133 4.06 -5.05 8.57
N VAL A 134 3.55 -4.55 7.45
CA VAL A 134 2.99 -3.20 7.36
C VAL A 134 1.63 -3.17 8.05
N LEU A 135 1.42 -2.16 8.89
CA LEU A 135 0.09 -1.85 9.41
C LEU A 135 -0.64 -0.97 8.39
N CYS A 136 -1.41 -1.60 7.50
CA CYS A 136 -2.32 -0.92 6.59
C CYS A 136 -3.74 -1.43 6.81
N PRO A 137 -4.65 -0.63 7.38
CA PRO A 137 -6.00 -1.11 7.72
C PRO A 137 -6.85 -1.46 6.49
N LEU A 138 -6.45 -0.97 5.30
CA LEU A 138 -7.21 -1.13 4.06
C LEU A 138 -6.76 -2.33 3.22
N HIS A 139 -5.54 -2.82 3.43
CA HIS A 139 -4.90 -3.75 2.49
C HIS A 139 -4.27 -4.95 3.20
N PHE A 140 -4.13 -6.06 2.49
CA PHE A 140 -3.43 -7.23 2.98
C PHE A 140 -1.91 -7.08 2.83
N ASN A 141 -1.16 -7.64 3.78
CA ASN A 141 0.30 -7.77 3.64
C ASN A 141 0.67 -8.81 2.58
N GLY A 142 1.76 -8.54 1.87
CA GLY A 142 2.32 -9.40 0.84
C GLY A 142 3.03 -8.59 -0.26
N ASP A 143 3.76 -9.30 -1.12
CA ASP A 143 4.63 -8.72 -2.15
C ASP A 143 3.89 -7.79 -3.15
N GLY A 144 2.58 -7.98 -3.31
CA GLY A 144 1.73 -7.13 -4.14
C GLY A 144 1.31 -5.81 -3.49
N HIS A 145 1.48 -5.63 -2.17
CA HIS A 145 0.93 -4.49 -1.43
C HIS A 145 1.55 -3.16 -1.89
N ILE A 146 2.86 -3.10 -2.13
CA ILE A 146 3.52 -1.90 -2.68
C ILE A 146 2.90 -1.44 -4.00
N LEU A 147 2.42 -2.37 -4.84
CA LEU A 147 1.79 -2.04 -6.11
C LEU A 147 0.54 -1.17 -5.89
N LEU A 148 -0.23 -1.42 -4.83
CA LEU A 148 -1.42 -0.63 -4.52
C LEU A 148 -1.06 0.83 -4.24
N HIS A 149 0.00 1.10 -3.48
CA HIS A 149 0.41 2.45 -3.09
C HIS A 149 1.11 3.21 -4.22
N VAL A 150 1.99 2.54 -4.95
CA VAL A 150 2.71 3.16 -6.07
C VAL A 150 1.77 3.40 -7.25
N PHE A 151 0.92 2.42 -7.58
CA PHE A 151 -0.02 2.59 -8.68
C PHE A 151 -1.25 3.44 -8.34
N ASP A 152 -1.52 3.73 -7.07
CA ASP A 152 -2.55 4.72 -6.69
C ASP A 152 -2.29 6.11 -7.31
N LYS A 153 -1.03 6.42 -7.66
CA LYS A 153 -0.64 7.67 -8.30
C LYS A 153 -0.90 7.71 -9.81
N PHE A 154 -1.29 6.59 -10.39
CA PHE A 154 -1.65 6.51 -11.80
C PHE A 154 -3.13 6.85 -11.97
N ARG A 155 -3.43 7.54 -13.05
CA ARG A 155 -4.83 7.77 -13.43
C ARG A 155 -5.44 6.46 -13.89
N ARG A 156 -6.76 6.37 -13.75
CA ARG A 156 -7.50 5.30 -14.40
C ARG A 156 -7.31 5.37 -15.91
N CYS A 157 -7.04 4.22 -16.50
CA CYS A 157 -6.72 4.09 -17.91
C CYS A 157 -7.88 3.44 -18.66
N LYS A 158 -8.00 3.80 -19.93
CA LYS A 158 -8.85 3.01 -20.84
C LYS A 158 -8.15 1.70 -21.15
N PRO A 159 -8.90 0.60 -21.32
CA PRO A 159 -8.33 -0.67 -21.74
C PRO A 159 -7.57 -0.55 -23.06
N PHE A 160 -6.49 -1.32 -23.21
CA PHE A 160 -5.81 -1.47 -24.49
C PHE A 160 -6.74 -2.05 -25.54
N GLU A 161 -6.54 -1.66 -26.81
CA GLU A 161 -7.36 -2.17 -27.92
C GLU A 161 -7.28 -3.69 -28.05
N THR A 162 -6.13 -4.26 -27.69
CA THR A 162 -5.87 -5.71 -27.70
C THR A 162 -6.57 -6.46 -26.56
N MET A 163 -7.09 -5.77 -25.54
CA MET A 163 -7.64 -6.41 -24.33
C MET A 163 -8.81 -7.34 -24.60
N GLU A 164 -9.72 -6.89 -25.45
CA GLU A 164 -10.90 -7.67 -25.85
C GLU A 164 -10.49 -8.97 -26.55
N ALA A 165 -9.38 -8.97 -27.29
CA ALA A 165 -8.91 -10.15 -28.02
C ALA A 165 -8.44 -11.30 -27.11
N PHE A 166 -7.95 -11.01 -25.90
CA PHE A 166 -7.44 -12.03 -24.98
C PHE A 166 -8.34 -12.28 -23.77
N THR A 167 -9.18 -11.33 -23.38
CA THR A 167 -10.12 -11.50 -22.26
C THR A 167 -11.54 -11.88 -22.71
N ASN A 168 -11.91 -11.59 -23.96
CA ASN A 168 -13.29 -11.56 -24.45
C ASN A 168 -14.22 -10.57 -23.70
N ILE A 169 -13.66 -9.60 -22.97
CA ILE A 169 -14.42 -8.59 -22.22
C ILE A 169 -14.52 -7.33 -23.08
N SER A 170 -15.73 -6.77 -23.19
CA SER A 170 -15.93 -5.53 -23.94
C SER A 170 -15.20 -4.36 -23.27
N LYS A 171 -14.59 -3.47 -24.06
CA LYS A 171 -13.90 -2.27 -23.55
C LYS A 171 -14.80 -1.04 -23.38
N GLY A 172 -16.07 -1.13 -23.77
CA GLY A 172 -16.93 0.04 -24.05
C GLY A 172 -17.16 0.99 -22.86
N ALA A 173 -17.44 0.45 -21.68
CA ALA A 173 -17.72 1.23 -20.46
C ALA A 173 -16.62 1.12 -19.39
N MET A 174 -15.57 0.36 -19.67
CA MET A 174 -14.60 -0.08 -18.67
C MET A 174 -13.60 1.02 -18.33
N VAL A 175 -13.33 1.19 -17.03
CA VAL A 175 -12.34 2.15 -16.54
C VAL A 175 -11.48 1.45 -15.49
N LEU A 176 -10.27 1.06 -15.90
CA LEU A 176 -9.40 0.22 -15.09
C LEU A 176 -8.37 1.05 -14.33
N ASP A 177 -8.15 0.68 -13.07
CA ASP A 177 -6.93 1.09 -12.37
C ASP A 177 -5.72 0.42 -13.04
N ALA A 178 -4.59 1.14 -13.11
CA ALA A 178 -3.38 0.66 -13.81
C ALA A 178 -2.92 -0.75 -13.38
N PRO A 179 -2.95 -1.16 -12.09
CA PRO A 179 -2.60 -2.51 -11.68
C PRO A 179 -3.49 -3.54 -12.35
N LEU A 180 -4.81 -3.35 -12.32
CA LEU A 180 -5.77 -4.30 -12.89
C LEU A 180 -5.55 -4.45 -14.40
N MET A 181 -5.26 -3.35 -15.10
CA MET A 181 -4.90 -3.38 -16.51
C MET A 181 -3.64 -4.22 -16.79
N ILE A 182 -2.59 -4.08 -15.97
CA ILE A 182 -1.35 -4.86 -16.08
C ILE A 182 -1.59 -6.35 -15.74
N LEU A 183 -2.46 -6.62 -14.77
CA LEU A 183 -2.83 -7.98 -14.39
C LEU A 183 -3.62 -8.69 -15.50
N LEU A 184 -4.42 -7.97 -16.29
CA LEU A 184 -5.18 -8.52 -17.42
C LEU A 184 -4.31 -8.82 -18.64
N LEU A 185 -3.24 -8.07 -18.89
CA LEU A 185 -2.38 -8.26 -20.06
C LEU A 185 -1.67 -9.63 -20.04
N PRO A 186 -1.54 -10.36 -21.15
CA PRO A 186 -0.64 -11.52 -21.22
C PRO A 186 0.81 -11.09 -20.94
N GLU A 187 1.62 -11.98 -20.36
CA GLU A 187 3.03 -11.66 -20.03
C GLU A 187 3.83 -11.19 -21.25
N GLU A 188 3.55 -11.79 -22.41
CA GLU A 188 4.14 -11.52 -23.71
C GLU A 188 3.85 -10.10 -24.24
N HIS A 189 2.85 -9.41 -23.67
CA HIS A 189 2.40 -8.08 -24.11
C HIS A 189 2.66 -6.96 -23.10
N ASN A 190 3.20 -7.30 -21.92
CA ASN A 190 3.49 -6.32 -20.87
C ASN A 190 4.53 -5.28 -21.31
N GLU A 191 5.57 -5.66 -22.04
CA GLU A 191 6.68 -4.73 -22.32
C GLU A 191 6.44 -3.83 -23.54
N VAL A 192 5.64 -4.28 -24.50
CA VAL A 192 5.43 -3.55 -25.78
C VAL A 192 4.32 -2.51 -25.66
N SER A 193 3.34 -2.72 -24.76
CA SER A 193 2.13 -1.88 -24.67
C SER A 193 2.14 -0.87 -23.51
N LEU A 194 3.00 -1.08 -22.50
CA LEU A 194 3.04 -0.29 -21.28
C LEU A 194 4.14 0.78 -21.36
N THR A 195 3.88 1.87 -22.09
CA THR A 195 4.74 3.06 -22.04
C THR A 195 4.29 3.99 -20.90
N PRO A 196 5.19 4.87 -20.38
CA PRO A 196 4.81 5.90 -19.42
C PRO A 196 3.61 6.74 -19.86
N GLU A 197 3.48 7.00 -21.17
CA GLU A 197 2.37 7.74 -21.77
C GLU A 197 1.06 6.92 -21.79
N GLY A 198 1.15 5.61 -22.00
CA GLY A 198 0.01 4.69 -22.04
C GLY A 198 -0.61 4.42 -20.67
N LEU A 199 0.18 4.51 -19.60
CA LEU A 199 -0.27 4.41 -18.21
C LEU A 199 -0.85 5.74 -17.65
N GLY A 200 -0.87 6.79 -18.49
CA GLY A 200 -1.43 8.10 -18.18
C GLY A 200 -0.48 9.03 -17.41
N PRO A 201 -0.67 10.37 -17.49
CA PRO A 201 0.20 11.32 -16.81
C PRO A 201 0.03 11.21 -15.28
N VAL A 202 1.05 10.65 -14.65
CA VAL A 202 1.37 10.75 -13.22
C VAL A 202 1.60 12.22 -12.85
N THR A 203 1.63 12.53 -11.56
CA THR A 203 2.17 13.77 -10.98
C THR A 203 3.68 13.99 -11.26
N GLY A 204 4.19 13.58 -12.43
CA GLY A 204 5.60 13.70 -12.83
C GLY A 204 6.00 12.71 -13.93
N PRO A 205 7.21 12.85 -14.50
CA PRO A 205 7.79 11.84 -15.39
C PRO A 205 8.08 10.55 -14.61
N ILE A 206 7.79 9.40 -15.22
CA ILE A 206 8.14 8.08 -14.66
C ILE A 206 9.51 7.70 -15.19
N ASP A 207 10.42 7.34 -14.29
CA ASP A 207 11.71 6.79 -14.67
C ASP A 207 11.52 5.39 -15.30
N PRO A 208 12.07 5.14 -16.51
CA PRO A 208 11.88 3.87 -17.21
C PRO A 208 12.39 2.65 -16.44
N HIS A 209 13.45 2.80 -15.63
CA HIS A 209 13.96 1.68 -14.82
C HIS A 209 13.00 1.38 -13.67
N CYS A 210 12.44 2.41 -13.01
CA CYS A 210 11.42 2.24 -11.98
C CYS A 210 10.16 1.55 -12.55
N LEU A 211 9.71 1.98 -13.74
CA LEU A 211 8.60 1.33 -14.42
C LEU A 211 8.92 -0.14 -14.74
N SER A 212 10.07 -0.43 -15.34
CA SER A 212 10.51 -1.79 -15.64
C SER A 212 10.53 -2.67 -14.38
N TYR A 213 11.01 -2.12 -13.25
CA TYR A 213 10.99 -2.81 -11.97
C TYR A 213 9.58 -3.13 -11.49
N LEU A 214 8.67 -2.15 -11.50
CA LEU A 214 7.27 -2.34 -11.12
C LEU A 214 6.57 -3.37 -12.01
N LEU A 215 6.84 -3.38 -13.32
CA LEU A 215 6.30 -4.38 -14.24
C LEU A 215 6.82 -5.78 -13.92
N ASN A 216 8.09 -5.93 -13.55
CA ASN A 216 8.64 -7.21 -13.11
C ASN A 216 8.05 -7.67 -11.77
N LEU A 217 7.75 -6.73 -10.87
CA LEU A 217 7.02 -7.05 -9.64
C LEU A 217 5.59 -7.51 -9.95
N CYS A 218 4.87 -6.85 -10.85
CA CYS A 218 3.57 -7.31 -11.34
C CYS A 218 3.63 -8.72 -11.93
N LYS A 219 4.66 -9.04 -12.75
CA LYS A 219 4.86 -10.40 -13.29
C LYS A 219 5.03 -11.43 -12.16
N ARG A 220 5.85 -11.13 -11.16
CA ARG A 220 6.04 -12.02 -9.99
C ARG A 220 4.72 -12.28 -9.27
N VAL A 221 3.98 -11.21 -8.97
CA VAL A 221 2.66 -11.32 -8.31
C VAL A 221 1.70 -12.16 -9.13
N LYS A 222 1.67 -12.00 -10.46
CA LYS A 222 0.81 -12.80 -11.36
C LYS A 222 1.15 -14.28 -11.38
N GLY A 223 2.40 -14.65 -11.11
CA GLY A 223 2.85 -16.04 -11.05
C GLY A 223 2.48 -16.76 -9.75
N GLU A 224 2.06 -16.02 -8.71
CA GLU A 224 1.84 -16.56 -7.37
C GLU A 224 0.38 -16.48 -6.94
N GLN A 225 -0.25 -17.63 -6.68
CA GLN A 225 -1.67 -17.71 -6.35
C GLN A 225 -2.06 -16.84 -5.14
N PHE A 226 -1.37 -16.99 -4.01
CA PHE A 226 -1.71 -16.28 -2.78
C PHE A 226 -1.56 -14.76 -2.94
N THR A 227 -0.41 -14.33 -3.47
CA THR A 227 -0.06 -12.92 -3.67
C THR A 227 -0.98 -12.23 -4.67
N LEU A 228 -1.38 -12.92 -5.74
CA LEU A 228 -2.35 -12.39 -6.69
C LEU A 228 -3.74 -12.27 -6.06
N LEU A 229 -4.19 -13.25 -5.28
CA LEU A 229 -5.50 -13.23 -4.63
C LEU A 229 -5.61 -12.13 -3.57
N THR A 230 -4.56 -11.89 -2.78
CA THR A 230 -4.54 -10.78 -1.80
C THR A 230 -4.63 -9.44 -2.51
N LEU A 231 -3.82 -9.23 -3.57
CA LEU A 231 -3.87 -8.00 -4.38
C LEU A 231 -5.25 -7.80 -5.02
N LEU A 232 -5.84 -8.86 -5.59
CA LEU A 232 -7.17 -8.79 -6.20
C LEU A 232 -8.27 -8.52 -5.19
N ALA A 233 -8.16 -9.04 -3.96
CA ALA A 233 -9.08 -8.69 -2.89
C ALA A 233 -9.08 -7.18 -2.66
N ASP A 234 -7.91 -6.55 -2.57
CA ASP A 234 -7.77 -5.11 -2.32
C ASP A 234 -8.23 -4.26 -3.50
N LEU A 235 -7.85 -4.64 -4.72
CA LEU A 235 -8.34 -3.99 -5.94
C LEU A 235 -9.87 -4.07 -6.07
N THR A 236 -10.48 -5.19 -5.68
CA THR A 236 -11.94 -5.35 -5.73
C THR A 236 -12.65 -4.33 -4.84
N SER A 237 -12.17 -4.12 -3.61
CA SER A 237 -12.73 -3.10 -2.71
C SER A 237 -12.61 -1.69 -3.29
N ARG A 238 -11.47 -1.39 -3.91
CA ARG A 238 -11.21 -0.09 -4.54
C ARG A 238 -12.13 0.14 -5.74
N VAL A 239 -12.25 -0.83 -6.63
CA VAL A 239 -13.17 -0.76 -7.79
C VAL A 239 -14.62 -0.64 -7.33
N ALA A 240 -15.03 -1.39 -6.30
CA ALA A 240 -16.38 -1.34 -5.74
C ALA A 240 -16.74 0.02 -5.11
N SER A 241 -15.76 0.84 -4.72
CA SER A 241 -16.01 2.20 -4.22
C SER A 241 -16.31 3.22 -5.32
N ASN A 242 -16.13 2.86 -6.59
CA ASN A 242 -16.39 3.73 -7.72
C ASN A 242 -17.89 3.89 -7.97
N TYR A 243 -18.35 5.13 -8.15
CA TYR A 243 -19.78 5.44 -8.35
C TYR A 243 -20.33 4.97 -9.71
N ALA A 244 -19.46 4.66 -10.67
CA ALA A 244 -19.81 4.24 -12.03
C ALA A 244 -19.24 2.85 -12.34
N LEU A 245 -19.52 1.88 -11.47
CA LEU A 245 -19.07 0.50 -11.64
C LEU A 245 -19.82 -0.17 -12.81
N ALA A 246 -19.09 -0.58 -13.84
CA ALA A 246 -19.64 -1.24 -15.02
C ALA A 246 -19.58 -2.78 -14.89
N ALA A 247 -20.34 -3.50 -15.72
CA ALA A 247 -20.33 -4.97 -15.72
C ALA A 247 -18.96 -5.53 -16.15
N GLU A 248 -18.33 -4.82 -17.08
CA GLU A 248 -17.00 -5.08 -17.60
C GLU A 248 -15.93 -5.06 -16.50
N ASP A 249 -16.06 -4.14 -15.52
CA ASP A 249 -15.12 -4.06 -14.39
C ASP A 249 -15.22 -5.32 -13.50
N VAL A 250 -16.45 -5.77 -13.22
CA VAL A 250 -16.70 -7.00 -12.43
C VAL A 250 -16.22 -8.24 -13.20
N GLU A 251 -16.43 -8.27 -14.52
CA GLU A 251 -15.99 -9.36 -15.39
C GLU A 251 -14.46 -9.46 -15.40
N ALA A 252 -13.75 -8.35 -15.47
CA ALA A 252 -12.28 -8.35 -15.44
C ALA A 252 -11.69 -8.79 -14.11
N ILE A 253 -12.25 -8.31 -13.00
CA ILE A 253 -11.84 -8.80 -11.67
C ILE A 253 -12.09 -10.30 -11.59
N SER A 254 -13.24 -10.78 -12.06
CA SER A 254 -13.58 -12.20 -12.08
C SER A 254 -12.62 -13.01 -12.96
N PHE A 255 -12.23 -12.47 -14.12
CA PHE A 255 -11.23 -13.07 -15.00
C PHE A 255 -9.88 -13.21 -14.30
N CYS A 256 -9.40 -12.16 -13.63
CA CYS A 256 -8.15 -12.22 -12.88
C CYS A 256 -8.21 -13.20 -11.71
N ILE A 257 -9.31 -13.24 -10.96
CA ILE A 257 -9.51 -14.20 -9.85
C ILE A 257 -9.50 -15.64 -10.39
N ASN A 258 -10.23 -15.92 -11.47
CA ASN A 258 -10.23 -17.23 -12.11
C ASN A 258 -8.84 -17.62 -12.62
N THR A 259 -8.07 -16.66 -13.13
CA THR A 259 -6.68 -16.88 -13.54
C THR A 259 -5.81 -17.24 -12.33
N ALA A 260 -5.94 -16.50 -11.22
CA ALA A 260 -5.22 -16.78 -9.98
C ALA A 260 -5.52 -18.19 -9.44
N LEU A 261 -6.79 -18.61 -9.46
CA LEU A 261 -7.21 -19.93 -8.99
C LEU A 261 -6.66 -21.09 -9.85
N ARG A 262 -6.21 -20.83 -11.08
CA ARG A 262 -5.58 -21.83 -11.96
C ARG A 262 -4.07 -21.95 -11.78
N LEU A 263 -3.44 -21.03 -11.02
CA LEU A 263 -2.02 -21.11 -10.69
C LEU A 263 -1.75 -22.28 -9.73
N SER A 264 -0.46 -22.61 -9.56
CA SER A 264 0.00 -23.61 -8.58
C SER A 264 -0.60 -23.36 -7.21
N GLN A 265 -1.14 -24.42 -6.60
CA GLN A 265 -1.86 -24.33 -5.33
C GLN A 265 -0.93 -23.84 -4.22
N ASP A 266 -1.33 -22.76 -3.56
CA ASP A 266 -0.72 -22.26 -2.33
C ASP A 266 -1.72 -22.46 -1.18
N HIS A 267 -1.32 -23.20 -0.14
CA HIS A 267 -2.17 -23.49 1.01
C HIS A 267 -2.61 -22.23 1.77
N ARG A 268 -1.82 -21.14 1.71
CA ARG A 268 -2.18 -19.85 2.30
C ARG A 268 -3.39 -19.24 1.60
N SER A 269 -3.64 -19.56 0.34
CA SER A 269 -4.80 -19.08 -0.42
C SER A 269 -6.14 -19.48 0.21
N VAL A 270 -6.18 -20.58 0.96
CA VAL A 270 -7.40 -21.03 1.63
C VAL A 270 -7.94 -19.98 2.60
N THR A 271 -7.06 -19.21 3.25
CA THR A 271 -7.47 -18.19 4.22
C THR A 271 -7.98 -16.90 3.57
N ILE A 272 -7.52 -16.57 2.35
CA ILE A 272 -7.91 -15.34 1.65
C ILE A 272 -9.14 -15.51 0.75
N ILE A 273 -9.41 -16.73 0.27
CA ILE A 273 -10.55 -17.02 -0.62
C ILE A 273 -11.90 -16.49 -0.07
N PRO A 274 -12.28 -16.69 1.21
CA PRO A 274 -13.53 -16.16 1.74
C PRO A 274 -13.63 -14.63 1.61
N THR A 275 -12.52 -13.92 1.84
CA THR A 275 -12.47 -12.46 1.68
C THR A 275 -12.64 -12.05 0.23
N VAL A 276 -11.94 -12.70 -0.70
CA VAL A 276 -12.05 -12.44 -2.15
C VAL A 276 -13.51 -12.62 -2.60
N VAL A 277 -14.14 -13.72 -2.20
CA VAL A 277 -15.54 -14.01 -2.54
C VAL A 277 -16.47 -12.94 -1.96
N THR A 278 -16.28 -12.57 -0.69
CA THR A 278 -17.10 -11.54 -0.02
C THR A 278 -17.01 -10.21 -0.76
N ARG A 279 -15.80 -9.74 -1.05
CA ARG A 279 -15.58 -8.47 -1.76
C ARG A 279 -16.11 -8.49 -3.19
N LEU A 280 -16.02 -9.64 -3.89
CA LEU A 280 -16.60 -9.79 -5.22
C LEU A 280 -18.13 -9.73 -5.20
N LEU A 281 -18.77 -10.36 -4.21
CA LEU A 281 -20.21 -10.28 -4.01
C LEU A 281 -20.66 -8.85 -3.70
N GLU A 282 -19.95 -8.14 -2.81
CA GLU A 282 -20.21 -6.73 -2.52
C GLU A 282 -20.07 -5.85 -3.77
N CYS A 283 -19.04 -6.09 -4.58
CA CYS A 283 -18.83 -5.40 -5.85
C CYS A 283 -20.01 -5.60 -6.82
N ARG A 284 -20.43 -6.86 -7.00
CA ARG A 284 -21.61 -7.22 -7.81
C ARG A 284 -22.88 -6.54 -7.30
N ASP A 285 -23.12 -6.56 -5.99
CA ASP A 285 -24.34 -6.03 -5.41
C ASP A 285 -24.41 -4.50 -5.58
N ARG A 286 -23.29 -3.79 -5.43
CA ARG A 286 -23.19 -2.34 -5.71
C ARG A 286 -23.47 -2.00 -7.17
N MET A 287 -22.97 -2.80 -8.12
CA MET A 287 -23.27 -2.64 -9.54
C MET A 287 -24.77 -2.77 -9.81
N MET A 288 -25.41 -3.80 -9.24
CA MET A 288 -26.85 -4.05 -9.41
C MET A 288 -27.71 -2.92 -8.82
N ASP A 289 -27.33 -2.40 -7.65
CA ASP A 289 -28.02 -1.27 -7.02
C ASP A 289 -27.86 0.03 -7.82
N HIS A 290 -26.70 0.26 -8.44
CA HIS A 290 -26.48 1.40 -9.32
C HIS A 290 -27.40 1.34 -10.56
N ASN A 291 -27.45 0.19 -11.22
CA ASN A 291 -28.30 -0.02 -12.40
C ASN A 291 -29.79 0.19 -12.07
N ARG A 292 -30.24 -0.26 -10.89
CA ARG A 292 -31.61 0.00 -10.41
C ARG A 292 -31.91 1.49 -10.23
N LYS A 293 -30.97 2.24 -9.65
CA LYS A 293 -31.13 3.69 -9.44
C LYS A 293 -31.18 4.47 -10.75
N GLN A 294 -30.36 4.09 -11.74
CA GLN A 294 -30.40 4.71 -13.07
C GLN A 294 -31.75 4.49 -13.78
N LEU A 295 -32.30 3.27 -13.69
CA LEU A 295 -33.61 2.94 -14.28
C LEU A 295 -34.80 3.66 -13.61
N GLN A 296 -34.63 4.15 -12.38
CA GLN A 296 -35.66 4.88 -11.62
C GLN A 296 -35.58 6.40 -11.77
N MET A 297 -34.57 6.95 -12.46
CA MET A 297 -34.53 8.39 -12.71
C MET A 297 -35.56 8.77 -13.79
N PRO A 298 -36.49 9.70 -13.50
CA PRO A 298 -37.45 10.16 -14.50
C PRO A 298 -36.70 10.81 -15.66
N LEU A 299 -37.02 10.38 -16.89
CA LEU A 299 -36.56 11.01 -18.13
C LEU A 299 -36.82 12.51 -18.02
N ARG A 300 -35.75 13.29 -17.80
CA ARG A 300 -35.81 14.74 -18.00
C ARG A 300 -35.95 14.95 -19.51
N LEU A 301 -37.19 15.04 -19.96
CA LEU A 301 -37.55 15.49 -21.30
C LEU A 301 -36.92 16.87 -21.51
N ILE A 302 -36.00 16.97 -22.47
CA ILE A 302 -35.54 18.22 -23.08
C ILE A 302 -36.40 18.45 -24.32
#